data_AF-A0A2R6A986-F1
#
_entry.id   AF-A0A2R6A986-F1
#
_cell.length_a   1.000
_cell.length_b   1.000
_cell.length_c   1.000
_cell.angle_alpha   90.00
_cell.angle_beta   90.00
_cell.angle_gamma   90.00
#
_symmetry.space_group_name_H-M   'P 1'
#
loop_
_entity.id
_entity.type
_entity.pdbx_description
1 polymer ?
#
loop_
_entity_poly.entity_id
_entity_poly.type
_entity_poly.pdbx_seq_one_letter_code
_entity_poly.pdbx_strand_id
1 'polypeptide(L)'
;MNKDAVEIYLAMIGQRDKYYITARNFGNGGLITDWFTKEELLENLPQWEAQGYTVWASINELEEGNATIDGVKRYCDLWFDIDSKRKDKNKPAKPEEVLEARERANKLRAFLQERFHVKCFLATSGNGIHIHCPFECAEVPKEKREQLNANL
;
A
#
# COMPACT_ATOMS: atom_id res chain seq x y z
N MET A 1 -14.54 -11.66 -7.14
CA MET A 1 -14.66 -10.87 -5.89
C MET A 1 -16.13 -10.65 -5.62
N ASN A 2 -16.57 -10.66 -4.37
CA ASN A 2 -17.94 -10.23 -4.05
C ASN A 2 -18.03 -8.70 -4.21
N LYS A 3 -19.03 -8.19 -4.94
CA LYS A 3 -19.27 -6.76 -5.13
C LYS A 3 -19.44 -6.04 -3.79
N ASP A 4 -20.13 -6.67 -2.83
CA ASP A 4 -20.33 -6.10 -1.49
C ASP A 4 -19.00 -5.87 -0.78
N ALA A 5 -18.04 -6.79 -0.94
CA ALA A 5 -16.72 -6.64 -0.35
C ALA A 5 -15.94 -5.49 -0.96
N VAL A 6 -16.02 -5.33 -2.29
CA VAL A 6 -15.40 -4.18 -2.99
C VAL A 6 -15.98 -2.88 -2.48
N GLU A 7 -17.31 -2.77 -2.37
CA GLU A 7 -17.95 -1.54 -1.88
C GLU A 7 -17.54 -1.20 -0.44
N ILE A 8 -17.44 -2.21 0.44
CA ILE A 8 -16.94 -2.02 1.80
C ILE A 8 -15.50 -1.51 1.77
N TYR A 9 -14.62 -2.10 0.96
CA TYR A 9 -13.23 -1.67 0.88
C TYR A 9 -13.08 -0.26 0.31
N LEU A 10 -13.84 0.09 -0.73
CA LEU A 10 -13.88 1.45 -1.28
C LEU A 10 -14.41 2.47 -0.25
N ALA A 11 -15.40 2.08 0.55
CA ALA A 11 -15.88 2.92 1.65
C ALA A 11 -14.82 3.11 2.74
N MET A 12 -14.06 2.06 3.07
CA MET A 12 -13.00 2.11 4.09
C MET A 12 -11.83 3.02 3.69
N ILE A 13 -11.40 2.99 2.42
CA ILE A 13 -10.34 3.88 1.93
C ILE A 13 -10.82 5.33 1.72
N GLY A 14 -12.12 5.58 1.87
CA GLY A 14 -12.76 6.88 1.73
C GLY A 14 -13.35 7.10 0.34
N GLN A 15 -14.46 7.82 0.28
CA GLN A 15 -15.13 8.19 -0.98
C GLN A 15 -14.23 9.10 -1.82
N ARG A 16 -14.02 8.70 -3.08
CA ARG A 16 -13.20 9.39 -4.09
C ARG A 16 -13.92 9.33 -5.43
N ASP A 17 -13.65 10.31 -6.30
CA ASP A 17 -14.14 10.30 -7.68
C ASP A 17 -13.52 9.13 -8.46
N LYS A 18 -12.22 8.90 -8.26
CA LYS A 18 -11.49 7.77 -8.84
C LYS A 18 -10.48 7.17 -7.85
N TYR A 19 -10.17 5.90 -8.07
CA TYR A 19 -9.20 5.13 -7.32
C TYR A 19 -8.08 4.73 -8.25
N TYR A 20 -6.83 4.97 -7.83
CA TYR A 20 -5.67 4.45 -8.56
C TYR A 20 -5.48 2.98 -8.24
N ILE A 21 -5.53 2.16 -9.29
CA ILE A 21 -5.49 0.71 -9.21
C ILE A 21 -4.27 0.20 -9.93
N THR A 22 -3.59 -0.76 -9.31
CA THR A 22 -2.60 -1.61 -9.96
C THR A 22 -3.14 -3.02 -9.98
N ALA A 23 -3.25 -3.65 -11.15
CA ALA A 23 -3.56 -5.06 -11.27
C ALA A 23 -2.44 -5.75 -12.04
N ARG A 24 -1.89 -6.84 -11.47
CA ARG A 24 -0.82 -7.61 -12.09
C ARG A 24 -1.17 -9.09 -12.20
N ASN A 25 -0.94 -9.66 -13.36
CA ASN A 25 -1.00 -11.09 -13.58
C ASN A 25 0.41 -11.67 -13.66
N PHE A 26 0.80 -12.44 -12.65
CA PHE A 26 2.14 -13.03 -12.57
C PHE A 26 2.33 -14.23 -13.52
N GLY A 27 1.25 -14.81 -14.04
CA GLY A 27 1.31 -15.94 -14.96
C GLY A 27 1.63 -15.54 -16.40
N ASN A 28 1.17 -14.36 -16.84
CA ASN A 28 1.39 -13.88 -18.22
C ASN A 28 2.11 -12.52 -18.31
N GLY A 29 2.42 -11.88 -17.18
CA GLY A 29 3.11 -10.59 -17.14
C GLY A 29 2.22 -9.37 -17.39
N GLY A 30 0.90 -9.54 -17.52
CA GLY A 30 -0.06 -8.44 -17.69
C GLY A 30 0.00 -7.45 -16.54
N LEU A 31 -0.04 -6.15 -16.87
CA LEU A 31 -0.04 -5.05 -15.93
C LEU A 31 -1.07 -4.01 -16.36
N ILE A 32 -1.96 -3.65 -15.44
CA ILE A 32 -2.95 -2.57 -15.60
C ILE A 32 -2.68 -1.57 -14.48
N THR A 33 -2.45 -0.32 -14.83
CA THR A 33 -2.24 0.79 -13.88
C THR A 33 -2.99 2.01 -14.37
N ASP A 34 -4.09 2.36 -13.70
CA ASP A 34 -4.91 3.51 -14.10
C ASP A 34 -5.84 3.97 -12.96
N TRP A 35 -6.55 5.07 -13.19
CA TRP A 35 -7.59 5.62 -12.32
C TRP A 35 -8.97 5.16 -12.79
N PHE A 36 -9.72 4.53 -11.89
CA PHE A 36 -11.04 4.00 -12.17
C PHE A 36 -12.08 4.58 -11.21
N THR A 37 -13.27 4.85 -11.71
CA THR A 37 -14.45 5.16 -10.90
C THR A 37 -14.89 3.91 -10.13
N LYS A 38 -15.78 4.10 -9.13
CA LYS A 38 -16.37 2.99 -8.38
C LYS A 38 -17.09 2.02 -9.32
N GLU A 39 -17.83 2.55 -10.28
CA GLU A 39 -18.65 1.78 -11.22
C GLU A 39 -17.78 0.94 -12.15
N GLU A 40 -16.72 1.54 -12.70
CA GLU A 40 -15.72 0.83 -13.52
C GLU A 40 -15.06 -0.30 -12.73
N LEU A 41 -14.77 -0.09 -11.43
CA LEU A 41 -14.18 -1.14 -10.60
C LEU A 41 -15.14 -2.31 -10.34
N LEU A 42 -16.40 -2.01 -10.05
CA LEU A 42 -17.42 -3.04 -9.81
C LEU A 42 -17.69 -3.89 -11.05
N GLU A 43 -17.44 -3.34 -12.25
CA GLU A 43 -17.53 -4.06 -13.52
C GLU A 43 -16.27 -4.89 -13.82
N ASN A 44 -15.09 -4.30 -13.64
CA ASN A 44 -13.83 -4.89 -14.11
C ASN A 44 -13.18 -5.88 -13.12
N LEU A 45 -13.27 -5.64 -11.80
CA LEU A 45 -12.58 -6.47 -10.79
C LEU A 45 -12.94 -7.96 -10.86
N PRO A 46 -14.22 -8.37 -11.05
CA PRO A 46 -14.55 -9.78 -11.19
C PRO A 46 -13.87 -10.44 -12.40
N GLN A 47 -13.73 -9.71 -13.51
CA GLN A 47 -13.08 -10.22 -14.73
C GLN A 47 -11.58 -10.36 -14.53
N TRP A 48 -10.92 -9.36 -13.95
CA TRP A 48 -9.49 -9.41 -13.67
C TRP A 48 -9.14 -10.55 -12.71
N GLU A 49 -9.94 -10.75 -11.65
CA GLU A 49 -9.73 -11.89 -10.73
C GLU A 49 -9.90 -13.23 -11.44
N ALA A 50 -10.95 -13.39 -12.27
CA ALA A 50 -11.15 -14.61 -13.06
C ALA A 50 -10.00 -14.87 -14.04
N GLN A 51 -9.33 -13.82 -14.50
CA GLN A 51 -8.12 -13.90 -15.35
C GLN A 51 -6.84 -14.13 -14.55
N GLY A 52 -6.89 -14.17 -13.21
CA GLY A 52 -5.74 -14.42 -12.33
C GLY A 52 -4.92 -13.17 -11.98
N TYR A 53 -5.49 -11.97 -12.12
CA TYR A 53 -4.84 -10.76 -11.64
C TYR A 53 -4.92 -10.65 -10.12
N THR A 54 -3.81 -10.25 -9.51
CA THR A 54 -3.80 -9.68 -8.16
C THR A 54 -3.99 -8.17 -8.26
N VAL A 55 -4.92 -7.62 -7.49
CA VAL A 55 -5.32 -6.20 -7.59
C VAL A 55 -5.02 -5.47 -6.29
N TRP A 56 -4.46 -4.27 -6.41
CA TRP A 56 -4.16 -3.36 -5.31
C TRP A 56 -4.77 -1.99 -5.59
N ALA A 57 -5.25 -1.35 -4.54
CA ALA A 57 -5.67 0.04 -4.55
C ALA A 57 -4.78 0.84 -3.59
N SER A 58 -4.42 2.07 -3.96
CA SER A 58 -3.70 2.94 -3.05
C SER A 58 -4.61 3.39 -1.89
N ILE A 59 -4.20 3.11 -0.65
CA ILE A 59 -4.88 3.62 0.55
C ILE A 59 -4.69 5.14 0.66
N ASN A 60 -3.54 5.67 0.29
CA ASN A 60 -3.33 7.11 0.19
C ASN A 60 -3.95 7.62 -1.13
N GLU A 61 -4.59 8.79 -1.10
CA GLU A 61 -5.20 9.35 -2.31
C GLU A 61 -4.13 10.04 -3.16
N LEU A 62 -4.10 9.69 -4.44
CA LEU A 62 -3.17 10.26 -5.43
C LEU A 62 -3.88 11.34 -6.25
N GLU A 63 -3.14 12.36 -6.64
CA GLU A 63 -3.52 13.32 -7.68
C GLU A 63 -3.62 12.59 -9.02
N GLU A 64 -4.76 12.73 -9.71
CA GLU A 64 -4.96 12.08 -11.01
C GLU A 64 -3.90 12.54 -12.02
N GLY A 65 -3.33 11.58 -12.75
CA GLY A 65 -2.21 11.82 -13.67
C GLY A 65 -0.83 11.84 -12.99
N ASN A 66 -0.74 11.71 -11.67
CA ASN A 66 0.53 11.59 -10.96
C ASN A 66 0.53 10.39 -10.00
N ALA A 67 0.93 9.22 -10.50
CA ALA A 67 1.00 7.97 -9.72
C ALA A 67 2.29 7.83 -8.88
N THR A 68 3.07 8.89 -8.73
CA THR A 68 4.30 8.87 -7.93
C THR A 68 4.02 9.21 -6.47
N ILE A 69 5.03 9.05 -5.61
CA ILE A 69 4.93 9.43 -4.20
C ILE A 69 4.64 10.94 -4.01
N ASP A 70 5.06 11.78 -4.96
CA ASP A 70 4.77 13.23 -4.95
C ASP A 70 3.33 13.55 -5.38
N GLY A 71 2.68 12.57 -6.02
CA GLY A 71 1.26 12.62 -6.33
C GLY A 71 0.37 12.40 -5.11
N VAL A 72 0.90 11.93 -3.97
CA VAL A 72 0.08 11.66 -2.77
C VAL A 72 -0.44 12.98 -2.20
N LYS A 73 -1.75 13.21 -2.37
CA LYS A 73 -2.42 14.43 -1.90
C LYS A 73 -3.08 14.27 -0.54
N ARG A 74 -3.45 13.04 -0.19
CA ARG A 74 -4.08 12.71 1.09
C ARG A 74 -3.46 11.46 1.68
N TYR A 75 -2.81 11.61 2.83
CA TYR A 75 -2.13 10.52 3.53
C TYR A 75 -3.03 10.00 4.63
N CYS A 76 -3.32 8.71 4.59
CA CYS A 76 -4.17 7.98 5.54
C CYS A 76 -3.42 6.81 6.21
N ASP A 77 -2.27 6.41 5.66
CA ASP A 77 -1.42 5.34 6.19
C ASP A 77 0.06 5.71 5.99
N LEU A 78 0.86 5.51 7.05
CA LEU A 78 2.31 5.45 6.92
C LEU A 78 2.69 3.99 6.73
N TRP A 79 3.19 3.69 5.54
CA TRP A 79 3.60 2.35 5.15
C TRP A 79 5.12 2.25 5.08
N PHE A 80 5.68 1.27 5.78
CA PHE A 80 7.11 0.97 5.75
C PHE A 80 7.32 -0.47 5.30
N ASP A 81 8.15 -0.67 4.27
CA ASP A 81 8.61 -1.99 3.84
C ASP A 81 9.98 -2.31 4.46
N ILE A 82 10.00 -3.19 5.46
CA ILE A 82 11.21 -3.63 6.14
C ILE A 82 11.67 -4.94 5.52
N ASP A 83 12.39 -4.79 4.42
CA ASP A 83 12.99 -5.87 3.63
C ASP A 83 14.05 -6.61 4.48
N SER A 84 14.07 -7.95 4.42
CA SER A 84 15.14 -8.72 5.07
C SER A 84 16.48 -8.44 4.39
N LYS A 85 17.54 -8.31 5.20
CA LYS A 85 18.91 -8.09 4.70
C LYS A 85 19.46 -9.38 4.09
N ARG A 86 19.03 -9.65 2.86
CA ARG A 86 19.46 -10.81 2.08
C ARG A 86 20.73 -10.48 1.31
N LYS A 87 21.66 -11.44 1.26
CA LYS A 87 22.84 -11.34 0.36
C LYS A 87 22.46 -11.47 -1.12
N ASP A 88 21.43 -12.26 -1.42
CA ASP A 88 20.94 -12.50 -2.78
C ASP A 88 19.41 -12.29 -2.81
N LYS A 89 18.96 -11.22 -3.49
CA LYS A 89 17.54 -10.87 -3.59
C LYS A 89 16.75 -11.81 -4.51
N ASN A 90 17.42 -12.62 -5.32
CA ASN A 90 16.77 -13.62 -6.19
C ASN A 90 16.36 -14.89 -5.44
N LYS A 91 16.76 -15.03 -4.18
CA LYS A 91 16.36 -16.16 -3.33
C LYS A 91 15.42 -15.68 -2.22
N PRO A 92 14.47 -16.54 -1.80
CA PRO A 92 13.66 -16.26 -0.61
C PRO A 92 14.54 -16.00 0.61
N ALA A 93 14.07 -15.12 1.49
CA ALA A 93 14.73 -14.86 2.76
C ALA A 93 14.78 -16.13 3.60
N LYS A 94 15.91 -16.34 4.27
CA LYS A 94 16.01 -17.38 5.29
C LYS A 94 15.23 -16.97 6.54
N PRO A 95 14.76 -17.94 7.35
CA PRO A 95 14.02 -17.63 8.58
C PRO A 95 14.75 -16.64 9.51
N GLU A 96 16.07 -16.77 9.65
CA GLU A 96 16.89 -15.87 10.47
C GLU A 96 16.95 -14.43 9.93
N GLU A 97 16.93 -14.26 8.60
CA GLU A 97 16.92 -12.95 7.95
C GLU A 97 15.57 -12.25 8.16
N VAL A 98 14.46 -13.02 8.10
CA VAL A 98 13.10 -12.52 8.41
C VAL A 98 12.96 -12.17 9.88
N LEU A 99 13.56 -12.94 10.80
CA LEU A 99 13.55 -12.63 12.22
C LEU A 99 14.27 -11.32 12.53
N GLU A 100 15.43 -11.05 11.91
CA GLU A 100 16.12 -9.76 12.04
C GLU A 100 15.26 -8.60 11.51
N ALA A 101 14.61 -8.78 10.37
CA ALA A 101 13.68 -7.78 9.83
C ALA A 101 12.52 -7.51 10.79
N ARG A 102 11.99 -8.57 11.43
CA ARG A 102 10.94 -8.47 12.45
C ARG A 102 11.38 -7.73 13.70
N GLU A 103 12.62 -7.94 14.16
CA GLU A 103 13.15 -7.18 15.28
C GLU A 103 13.28 -5.69 14.95
N ARG A 104 13.78 -5.34 13.75
CA ARG A 104 13.82 -3.95 13.28
C ARG A 104 12.42 -3.35 13.18
N ALA A 105 11.48 -4.08 12.61
CA ALA A 105 10.10 -3.63 12.46
C ALA A 105 9.42 -3.40 13.82
N ASN A 106 9.65 -4.28 14.80
CA ASN A 106 9.16 -4.09 16.17
C ASN A 106 9.73 -2.84 16.83
N LYS A 107 11.03 -2.55 16.64
CA LYS A 107 11.66 -1.33 17.17
C LYS A 107 11.08 -0.07 16.55
N LEU A 108 10.95 -0.04 15.22
CA LEU A 108 10.32 1.10 14.52
C LEU A 108 8.87 1.27 14.97
N ARG A 109 8.10 0.19 15.04
CA ARG A 109 6.72 0.22 15.54
C ARG A 109 6.63 0.81 16.95
N ALA A 110 7.48 0.34 17.87
CA ALA A 110 7.51 0.83 19.25
C ALA A 110 7.81 2.33 19.29
N PHE A 111 8.82 2.78 18.55
CA PHE A 111 9.13 4.21 18.40
C PHE A 111 7.94 5.01 17.90
N LEU A 112 7.26 4.56 16.84
CA LEU A 112 6.10 5.24 16.27
C LEU A 112 4.94 5.32 17.29
N GLN A 113 4.67 4.20 17.98
CA GLN A 113 3.64 4.11 19.03
C GLN A 113 3.94 5.02 20.23
N GLU A 114 5.19 5.10 20.67
CA GLU A 114 5.58 5.92 21.83
C GLU A 114 5.64 7.41 21.48
N ARG A 115 6.21 7.76 20.32
CA ARG A 115 6.50 9.14 19.94
C ARG A 115 5.29 9.86 19.35
N PHE A 116 4.44 9.14 18.63
CA PHE A 116 3.32 9.70 17.87
C PHE A 116 1.97 9.13 18.29
N HIS A 117 1.93 8.17 19.22
CA HIS A 117 0.71 7.53 19.69
C HIS A 117 -0.12 6.87 18.57
N VAL A 118 0.52 6.53 17.45
CA VAL A 118 -0.13 5.85 16.32
C VAL A 118 -0.30 4.38 16.60
N LYS A 119 -1.40 3.77 16.14
CA LYS A 119 -1.60 2.32 16.18
C LYS A 119 -1.11 1.72 14.87
N CYS A 120 -0.15 0.80 14.96
CA CYS A 120 0.41 0.16 13.78
C CYS A 120 0.23 -1.36 13.82
N PHE A 121 0.03 -1.95 12.64
CA PHE A 121 -0.07 -3.38 12.41
C PHE A 121 1.18 -3.86 11.66
N LEU A 122 1.58 -5.10 11.93
CA LEU A 122 2.69 -5.75 11.24
C LEU A 122 2.13 -6.88 10.37
N ALA A 123 2.56 -6.94 9.12
CA ALA A 123 2.23 -8.02 8.20
C ALA A 123 3.50 -8.64 7.63
N THR A 124 3.58 -9.95 7.55
CA THR A 124 4.71 -10.64 6.91
C THR A 124 4.55 -10.58 5.40
N SER A 125 5.55 -10.08 4.68
CA SER A 125 5.54 -9.95 3.21
C SER A 125 6.22 -11.14 2.50
N GLY A 126 6.53 -12.20 3.24
CA GLY A 126 7.32 -13.35 2.78
C GLY A 126 8.82 -13.13 2.95
N ASN A 127 9.36 -12.02 2.42
CA ASN A 127 10.79 -11.69 2.51
C ASN A 127 11.12 -10.59 3.53
N GLY A 128 10.16 -10.16 4.33
CA GLY A 128 10.32 -9.05 5.27
C GLY A 128 9.04 -8.79 6.04
N ILE A 129 8.91 -7.57 6.55
CA ILE A 129 7.77 -7.12 7.35
C ILE A 129 7.29 -5.79 6.81
N HIS A 130 6.00 -5.70 6.49
CA HIS A 130 5.32 -4.43 6.28
C HIS A 130 4.81 -3.90 7.61
N ILE A 131 5.01 -2.60 7.83
CA ILE A 131 4.36 -1.86 8.91
C ILE A 131 3.32 -0.96 8.27
N HIS A 132 2.08 -1.06 8.73
CA HIS A 132 1.01 -0.14 8.39
C HIS A 132 0.60 0.62 9.64
N CYS A 133 0.68 1.94 9.61
CA CYS A 133 0.24 2.82 10.68
C CYS A 133 -0.88 3.70 10.13
N PRO A 134 -2.13 3.24 10.15
CA PRO A 134 -3.26 4.04 9.70
C PRO A 134 -3.46 5.22 10.66
N PHE A 135 -3.83 6.37 10.10
CA PHE A 135 -4.10 7.59 10.85
C PHE A 135 -5.24 8.39 10.18
N GLU A 136 -5.71 9.44 10.85
CA GLU A 136 -6.72 10.31 10.28
C GLU A 136 -6.17 10.96 9.01
N CYS A 137 -6.89 10.78 7.90
CA CYS A 137 -6.42 11.23 6.61
C CYS A 137 -6.12 12.73 6.59
N ALA A 138 -4.87 13.10 6.34
CA ALA A 138 -4.42 14.48 6.26
C ALA A 138 -4.09 14.88 4.81
N GLU A 139 -4.60 16.02 4.37
CA GLU A 139 -4.19 16.61 3.09
C GLU A 139 -2.86 17.33 3.24
N VAL A 140 -2.00 17.17 2.23
CA VAL A 140 -0.68 17.83 2.19
C VAL A 140 -0.64 18.77 0.99
N PRO A 141 -0.34 20.07 1.20
CA PRO A 141 -0.17 21.04 0.13
C PRO A 141 0.85 20.55 -0.90
N LYS A 142 0.58 20.79 -2.19
CA LYS A 142 1.38 20.24 -3.30
C LYS A 142 2.87 20.58 -3.17
N GLU A 143 3.16 21.80 -2.76
CA GLU A 143 4.50 22.34 -2.54
C GLU A 143 5.24 21.74 -1.32
N LYS A 144 4.55 20.96 -0.47
CA LYS A 144 5.11 20.31 0.72
C LYS A 144 5.29 18.80 0.58
N ARG A 145 4.72 18.17 -0.45
CA ARG A 145 4.74 16.70 -0.62
C ARG A 145 6.15 16.15 -0.79
N GLU A 146 6.95 16.77 -1.65
CA GLU A 146 8.36 16.36 -1.85
C GLU A 146 9.16 16.50 -0.55
N GLN A 147 8.99 17.62 0.17
CA GLN A 147 9.64 17.83 1.47
C GLN A 147 9.23 16.78 2.49
N LEU A 148 7.95 16.40 2.53
CA LEU A 148 7.47 15.34 3.42
C LEU A 148 8.12 14.00 3.07
N ASN A 149 8.10 13.63 1.79
CA ASN A 149 8.68 12.37 1.30
C ASN A 149 10.18 12.28 1.56
N ALA A 150 10.92 13.38 1.50
CA ALA A 150 12.35 13.42 1.80
C ALA A 150 12.69 13.24 3.29
N ASN A 151 11.73 13.48 4.18
CA ASN A 151 11.92 13.38 5.63
C ASN A 151 11.39 12.06 6.23
N LEU A 152 10.73 11.23 5.43
CA LEU A 152 10.26 9.89 5.78
C LEU A 152 11.28 8.82 5.37
#